data_AF-A0A5D6UXG8-F1
#
_entry.id   AF-A0A5D6UXG8-F1
#
_cell.length_a   1.000
_cell.length_b   1.000
_cell.length_c   1.000
_cell.angle_alpha   90.00
_cell.angle_beta   90.00
_cell.angle_gamma   90.00
#
_symmetry.space_group_name_H-M   'P 1'
#
loop_
_entity.id
_entity.type
_entity.pdbx_description
1 polymer ?
#
loop_
_entity_poly.entity_id
_entity_poly.type
_entity_poly.pdbx_seq_one_letter_code
_entity_poly.pdbx_strand_id
1 'polypeptide(L)'
;MTQSLKSAPLANPFPPQQAYLAIEQKPADAAEKRRLDSLRRHVQAHTHTTDLRGLAGAVKKLLGTGYEVGCGSAHIWVLRAGETARLAIVADRLTTAYRDWFEPSLGQTPATSRNPHRRLAIPGVPPAAGPS
;
A
#
# COMPACT_ATOMS: atom_id res chain seq x y z
N MET A 1 31.76 -38.04 -25.35
CA MET A 1 30.41 -37.50 -25.65
C MET A 1 30.01 -36.58 -24.51
N THR A 2 30.17 -35.26 -24.67
CA THR A 2 29.80 -34.25 -23.67
C THR A 2 28.31 -33.97 -23.78
N GLN A 3 27.52 -34.48 -22.83
CA GLN A 3 26.11 -34.11 -22.74
C GLN A 3 26.00 -32.64 -22.35
N SER A 4 25.41 -31.86 -23.27
CA SER A 4 25.02 -30.48 -23.04
C SER A 4 23.97 -30.45 -21.93
N LEU A 5 24.35 -29.96 -20.74
CA LEU A 5 23.42 -29.69 -19.65
C LEU A 5 22.40 -28.68 -20.14
N LYS A 6 21.22 -29.20 -20.50
CA LYS A 6 20.04 -28.45 -20.89
C LYS A 6 19.67 -27.54 -19.72
N SER A 7 19.99 -26.25 -19.85
CA SER A 7 19.68 -25.22 -18.86
C SER A 7 18.19 -25.30 -18.55
N ALA A 8 17.85 -25.71 -17.34
CA ALA A 8 16.49 -25.60 -16.84
C ALA A 8 16.07 -24.13 -16.97
N PRO A 9 14.83 -23.83 -17.39
CA PRO A 9 14.34 -22.46 -17.36
C PRO A 9 14.48 -21.99 -15.90
N LEU A 10 15.24 -20.91 -15.68
CA LEU A 10 15.33 -20.29 -14.36
C LEU A 10 13.88 -20.11 -13.88
N ALA A 11 13.52 -20.83 -12.81
CA ALA A 11 12.31 -20.52 -12.07
C ALA A 11 12.35 -19.01 -11.81
N ASN A 12 11.26 -18.31 -12.15
CA ASN A 12 11.19 -16.85 -12.07
C ASN A 12 11.87 -16.38 -10.78
N PRO A 13 12.96 -15.60 -10.86
CA PRO A 13 13.78 -15.28 -9.69
C PRO A 13 13.04 -14.38 -8.68
N PHE A 14 11.86 -13.89 -9.05
CA PHE A 14 11.00 -13.09 -8.20
C PHE A 14 9.81 -13.95 -7.75
N PRO A 15 9.57 -14.08 -6.42
CA PRO A 15 8.36 -14.70 -5.93
C PRO A 15 7.13 -13.95 -6.48
N PRO A 16 5.97 -14.62 -6.62
CA PRO A 16 4.75 -13.96 -7.11
C PRO A 16 4.44 -12.73 -6.25
N GLN A 17 4.58 -11.55 -6.84
CA GLN A 17 4.20 -10.30 -6.21
C GLN A 17 2.69 -10.17 -6.34
N GLN A 18 2.05 -9.59 -5.33
CA GLN A 18 0.63 -9.27 -5.35
C GLN A 18 0.48 -7.76 -5.52
N ALA A 19 0.45 -7.31 -6.78
CA ALA A 19 0.35 -5.89 -7.11
C ALA A 19 -0.90 -5.26 -6.47
N TYR A 20 -0.70 -4.18 -5.74
CA TYR A 20 -1.78 -3.43 -5.09
C TYR A 20 -1.55 -1.93 -5.23
N LEU A 21 -2.64 -1.18 -5.45
CA LEU A 21 -2.65 0.28 -5.49
C LEU A 21 -3.17 0.83 -4.15
N ALA A 22 -2.32 1.55 -3.43
CA ALA A 22 -2.68 2.35 -2.27
C ALA A 22 -2.79 3.83 -2.67
N ILE A 23 -3.90 4.47 -2.35
CA ILE A 23 -4.17 5.87 -2.61
C ILE A 23 -3.88 6.62 -1.31
N GLU A 24 -2.82 7.42 -1.29
CA GLU A 24 -2.37 8.12 -0.07
C GLU A 24 -3.10 9.46 0.12
N GLN A 25 -3.56 10.09 -0.96
CA GLN A 25 -4.28 11.36 -0.92
C GLN A 25 -5.71 11.26 -1.44
N LYS A 26 -6.58 12.10 -0.87
CA LYS A 26 -7.95 12.27 -1.37
C LYS A 26 -7.93 12.75 -2.82
N PRO A 27 -8.76 12.17 -3.71
CA PRO A 27 -8.92 12.68 -5.07
C PRO A 27 -9.40 14.14 -5.07
N ALA A 28 -8.84 14.97 -5.94
CA ALA A 28 -9.21 16.37 -6.09
C ALA A 28 -10.63 16.52 -6.66
N ASP A 29 -11.02 15.63 -7.58
CA ASP A 29 -12.30 15.69 -8.28
C ASP A 29 -12.83 14.29 -8.67
N ALA A 30 -14.05 14.25 -9.20
CA ALA A 30 -14.71 13.00 -9.58
C ALA A 30 -14.06 12.31 -10.80
N ALA A 31 -13.43 13.05 -11.72
CA ALA A 31 -12.70 12.48 -12.83
C ALA A 31 -11.38 11.85 -12.35
N GLU A 32 -10.64 12.52 -11.45
CA GLU A 32 -9.46 11.93 -10.79
C GLU A 32 -9.83 10.63 -10.06
N LYS A 33 -10.93 10.62 -9.31
CA LYS A 33 -11.44 9.40 -8.68
C LYS A 33 -11.67 8.27 -9.71
N ARG A 34 -12.34 8.56 -10.84
CA ARG A 34 -12.59 7.56 -11.89
C ARG A 34 -11.29 7.01 -12.51
N ARG A 35 -10.27 7.86 -12.69
CA ARG A 35 -8.94 7.44 -13.17
C ARG A 35 -8.27 6.51 -12.16
N LEU A 36 -8.29 6.86 -10.88
CA LEU A 36 -7.73 6.03 -9.81
C LEU A 36 -8.47 4.69 -9.65
N ASP A 37 -9.81 4.67 -9.78
CA ASP A 37 -10.59 3.43 -9.81
C ASP A 37 -10.22 2.55 -11.01
N SER A 38 -10.04 3.15 -12.19
CA SER A 38 -9.61 2.43 -13.40
C SER A 38 -8.20 1.85 -13.23
N LEU A 39 -7.30 2.62 -12.63
CA LEU A 39 -5.94 2.18 -12.29
C LEU A 39 -5.98 1.01 -11.31
N ARG A 40 -6.80 1.09 -10.27
CA ARG A 40 -6.97 0.00 -9.29
C ARG A 40 -7.41 -1.29 -9.96
N ARG A 41 -8.41 -1.23 -10.85
CA ARG A 41 -8.86 -2.40 -11.61
C ARG A 41 -7.77 -2.97 -12.50
N HIS A 42 -6.98 -2.09 -13.13
CA HIS A 42 -5.86 -2.52 -13.97
C HIS A 42 -4.78 -3.24 -13.16
N VAL A 43 -4.37 -2.67 -12.02
CA VAL A 43 -3.41 -3.30 -11.09
C VAL A 43 -3.95 -4.64 -10.59
N GLN A 44 -5.24 -4.73 -10.27
CA GLN A 44 -5.89 -6.00 -9.87
C GLN A 44 -5.91 -7.04 -10.99
N ALA A 45 -6.11 -6.64 -12.24
CA ALA A 45 -6.04 -7.55 -13.39
C ALA A 45 -4.62 -8.09 -13.62
N HIS A 46 -3.59 -7.32 -13.21
CA HIS A 46 -2.18 -7.69 -13.28
C HIS A 46 -1.58 -8.04 -11.91
N THR A 47 -2.43 -8.53 -10.98
CA THR A 47 -2.03 -8.82 -9.60
C THR A 47 -0.80 -9.71 -9.53
N HIS A 48 -0.72 -10.76 -10.35
CA HIS A 48 0.36 -11.76 -10.33
C HIS A 48 1.49 -11.45 -11.33
N THR A 49 1.90 -10.19 -11.45
CA THR A 49 3.04 -9.83 -12.30
C THR A 49 4.37 -10.22 -11.66
N THR A 50 5.33 -10.66 -12.47
CA THR A 50 6.69 -10.97 -12.03
C THR A 50 7.53 -9.70 -11.84
N ASP A 51 7.15 -8.59 -12.48
CA ASP A 51 7.80 -7.30 -12.33
C ASP A 51 6.76 -6.16 -12.34
N LEU A 52 6.66 -5.45 -11.21
CA LEU A 52 5.78 -4.28 -11.07
C LEU A 52 6.19 -3.14 -11.99
N ARG A 53 7.48 -3.01 -12.33
CA ARG A 53 8.01 -1.90 -13.14
C ARG A 53 7.40 -1.89 -14.54
N GLY A 54 7.02 -3.06 -15.05
CA GLY A 54 6.28 -3.21 -16.30
C GLY A 54 4.94 -2.47 -16.32
N LEU A 55 4.34 -2.22 -15.16
CA LEU A 55 3.07 -1.49 -15.04
C LEU A 55 3.24 0.03 -15.15
N ALA A 56 4.44 0.59 -14.96
CA ALA A 56 4.64 2.04 -14.87
C ALA A 56 4.18 2.77 -16.14
N GLY A 57 4.46 2.20 -17.32
CA GLY A 57 4.01 2.74 -18.60
C GLY A 57 2.49 2.74 -18.74
N ALA A 58 1.83 1.66 -18.31
CA ALA A 58 0.38 1.55 -18.33
C ALA A 58 -0.28 2.53 -17.32
N VAL A 59 0.30 2.66 -16.13
CA VAL A 59 -0.12 3.63 -15.10
C VAL A 59 -0.08 5.05 -15.66
N LYS A 60 1.05 5.43 -16.27
CA LYS A 60 1.20 6.76 -16.89
C LYS A 60 0.19 6.99 -18.02
N LYS A 61 -0.07 5.98 -18.84
CA LYS A 61 -1.06 6.07 -19.94
C LYS A 61 -2.50 6.23 -19.43
N LEU A 62 -2.87 5.54 -18.34
CA LEU A 62 -4.21 5.60 -17.75
C LEU A 62 -4.48 6.93 -17.04
N LEU A 63 -3.47 7.52 -16.41
CA LEU A 63 -3.58 8.77 -15.67
C LEU A 63 -3.49 10.00 -16.59
N GLY A 64 -2.66 9.96 -17.63
CA GLY A 64 -2.45 11.06 -18.57
C GLY A 64 -1.38 12.06 -18.11
N THR A 65 -1.33 13.21 -18.79
CA THR A 65 -0.25 14.20 -18.66
C THR A 65 -0.28 15.05 -17.38
N GLY A 66 -1.38 15.01 -16.62
CA GLY A 66 -1.53 15.76 -15.36
C GLY A 66 -0.85 15.11 -14.16
N TYR A 67 -0.13 14.00 -14.35
CA TYR A 67 0.48 13.23 -13.28
C TYR A 67 1.92 12.88 -13.61
N GLU A 68 2.77 12.92 -12.60
CA GLU A 68 4.11 12.38 -12.67
C GLU A 68 4.10 10.98 -12.09
N VAL A 69 4.56 10.03 -12.90
CA VAL A 69 4.64 8.62 -12.51
C VAL A 69 6.11 8.24 -12.51
N GLY A 70 6.61 7.84 -11.35
CA GLY A 70 7.97 7.37 -11.19
C GLY A 70 8.01 5.91 -10.76
N CYS A 71 9.07 5.24 -11.21
CA CYS A 71 9.29 3.83 -10.96
C CYS A 71 10.54 3.66 -10.10
N GLY A 72 10.36 3.23 -8.86
CA GLY A 72 11.45 2.81 -7.97
C GLY A 72 11.82 1.35 -8.21
N SER A 73 12.70 0.82 -7.34
CA SER A 73 13.23 -0.54 -7.47
C SER A 73 12.16 -1.64 -7.37
N ALA A 74 11.10 -1.40 -6.59
CA ALA A 74 10.03 -2.37 -6.32
C ALA A 74 8.63 -1.74 -6.16
N HIS A 75 8.47 -0.46 -6.50
CA HIS A 75 7.19 0.24 -6.38
C HIS A 75 7.09 1.34 -7.44
N ILE A 76 5.87 1.74 -7.76
CA ILE A 76 5.56 2.87 -8.65
C ILE A 76 4.84 3.91 -7.82
N TRP A 77 5.33 5.14 -7.82
CA TRP A 77 4.67 6.26 -7.18
C TRP A 77 4.03 7.17 -8.21
N VAL A 78 2.95 7.84 -7.80
CA VAL A 78 2.18 8.79 -8.61
C VAL A 78 2.09 10.11 -7.84
N LEU A 79 2.47 11.20 -8.48
CA LEU A 79 2.32 12.58 -8.01
C LEU A 79 1.36 13.31 -8.96
N ARG A 80 0.68 14.35 -8.46
CA ARG A 80 0.06 15.35 -9.34
C ARG A 80 1.15 16.24 -9.91
N ALA A 81 1.00 16.70 -11.15
CA ALA A 81 1.96 17.61 -11.76
C ALA A 81 2.10 18.89 -10.90
N GLY A 82 3.33 19.18 -10.48
CA GLY A 82 3.63 20.33 -9.63
C GLY A 82 3.45 20.10 -8.13
N GLU A 83 3.06 18.90 -7.70
CA GLU A 83 2.99 18.52 -6.28
C GLU A 83 4.15 17.60 -5.90
N THR A 84 4.68 17.78 -4.68
CA THR A 84 5.69 16.88 -4.08
C THR A 84 5.07 15.74 -3.28
N ALA A 85 3.77 15.80 -2.99
CA ALA A 85 3.06 14.80 -2.21
C ALA A 85 2.52 13.67 -3.11
N ARG A 86 2.75 12.42 -2.70
CA ARG A 86 2.30 11.22 -3.42
C ARG A 86 0.78 11.11 -3.39
N LEU A 87 0.17 11.03 -4.56
CA LEU A 87 -1.25 10.76 -4.72
C LEU A 87 -1.54 9.28 -4.45
N ALA A 88 -0.73 8.40 -5.04
CA ALA A 88 -0.90 6.96 -4.93
C ALA A 88 0.43 6.22 -5.13
N ILE A 89 0.48 4.99 -4.66
CA ILE A 89 1.62 4.07 -4.79
C ILE A 89 1.13 2.68 -5.17
N VAL A 90 1.77 2.08 -6.18
CA VAL A 90 1.61 0.68 -6.54
C VAL A 90 2.80 -0.08 -5.97
N ALA A 91 2.54 -1.09 -5.15
CA ALA A 91 3.57 -1.91 -4.52
C ALA A 91 3.08 -3.35 -4.37
N ASP A 92 3.99 -4.23 -3.96
CA ASP A 92 3.64 -5.59 -3.57
C ASP A 92 2.98 -5.60 -2.19
N ARG A 93 1.75 -6.12 -2.13
CA ARG A 93 0.97 -6.25 -0.90
C ARG A 93 1.63 -7.18 0.12
N LEU A 94 2.42 -8.16 -0.32
CA LEU A 94 3.04 -9.14 0.56
C LEU A 94 4.28 -8.59 1.28
N THR A 95 5.00 -7.66 0.65
CA THR A 95 6.20 -7.06 1.25
C THR A 95 5.98 -5.67 1.83
N THR A 96 4.87 -5.00 1.48
CA THR A 96 4.66 -3.60 1.90
C THR A 96 3.19 -3.28 2.09
N ALA A 97 2.83 -2.90 3.32
CA ALA A 97 1.49 -2.43 3.67
C ALA A 97 1.44 -0.89 3.64
N TYR A 98 1.07 -0.32 2.49
CA TYR A 98 0.73 1.11 2.42
C TYR A 98 -0.74 1.32 2.80
N ARG A 99 -1.01 2.41 3.54
CA ARG A 99 -2.39 2.78 3.89
C ARG A 99 -3.08 3.37 2.67
N ASP A 100 -4.24 2.80 2.35
CA ASP A 100 -5.11 3.30 1.30
C ASP A 100 -6.24 4.16 1.86
N TRP A 101 -6.51 5.27 1.20
CA TRP A 101 -7.52 6.26 1.57
C TRP A 101 -8.95 5.75 1.41
N PHE A 102 -9.17 4.80 0.50
CA PHE A 102 -10.48 4.17 0.30
C PHE A 102 -10.68 2.93 1.14
N GLU A 103 -9.63 2.42 1.79
CA GLU A 103 -9.81 1.42 2.82
C GLU A 103 -10.61 2.07 3.95
N PRO A 104 -11.73 1.48 4.40
CA PRO A 104 -12.33 1.92 5.64
C PRO A 104 -11.20 1.92 6.66
N SER A 105 -11.08 3.01 7.43
CA SER A 105 -10.24 2.98 8.61
C SER A 105 -10.78 1.82 9.44
N LEU A 106 -10.16 0.63 9.33
CA LEU A 106 -10.33 -0.42 10.31
C LEU A 106 -10.15 0.32 11.60
N GLY A 107 -11.25 0.44 12.35
CA GLY A 107 -11.34 1.36 13.46
C GLY A 107 -10.04 1.21 14.23
N GLN A 108 -9.45 2.33 14.63
CA GLN A 108 -8.46 2.32 15.68
C GLN A 108 -9.11 1.59 16.86
N THR A 109 -9.05 0.26 16.88
CA THR A 109 -9.07 -0.48 18.11
C THR A 109 -7.80 0.01 18.74
N PRO A 110 -7.89 0.85 19.80
CA PRO A 110 -6.69 1.20 20.53
C PRO A 110 -6.05 -0.14 20.83
N ALA A 111 -4.80 -0.30 20.40
CA ALA A 111 -4.02 -1.47 20.71
C ALA A 111 -4.22 -1.68 22.20
N THR A 112 -5.00 -2.70 22.55
CA THR A 112 -5.23 -3.04 23.93
C THR A 112 -3.90 -3.60 24.36
N SER A 113 -3.06 -2.69 24.85
CA SER A 113 -1.84 -2.98 25.54
C SER A 113 -2.22 -3.95 26.64
N ARG A 114 -2.01 -5.24 26.38
CA ARG A 114 -2.00 -6.29 27.39
C ARG A 114 -0.77 -6.04 28.25
N ASN A 115 -0.84 -5.02 29.09
CA ASN A 115 -0.01 -4.92 30.26
C ASN A 115 -0.94 -5.08 31.47
N PRO A 116 -1.10 -6.31 32.00
CA PRO A 116 -1.83 -6.51 33.26
C PRO A 116 -1.07 -5.98 34.49
N HIS A 117 0.11 -5.37 34.32
CA HIS A 117 0.91 -4.83 35.43
C HIS A 117 1.36 -3.39 35.19
N ARG A 118 0.42 -2.43 35.24
CA ARG A 118 0.75 -1.09 35.74
C ARG A 118 -0.49 -0.39 36.26
N ARG A 119 -0.98 -0.86 37.41
CA ARG A 119 -1.86 -0.08 38.29
C ARG A 119 -0.99 1.04 38.89
N LEU A 120 -0.80 2.13 38.14
CA LEU A 120 -0.24 3.35 38.72
C LEU A 120 -1.34 4.04 39.50
N ALA A 121 -1.10 4.18 40.80
CA ALA A 121 -1.94 4.91 41.73
C ALA A 121 -2.25 6.31 41.19
N ILE A 122 -3.53 6.68 41.23
CA ILE A 122 -3.98 8.06 41.04
C ILE A 122 -3.61 8.81 42.34
N PRO A 123 -2.73 9.82 42.34
CA PRO A 123 -2.52 10.64 43.51
C PRO A 123 -3.67 11.66 43.58
N GLY A 124 -4.43 11.65 44.68
CA GLY A 124 -5.31 12.77 45.04
C GLY A 124 -6.80 12.47 45.22
N VAL A 125 -7.24 11.21 45.28
CA VAL A 125 -8.63 10.89 45.67
C VAL A 125 -8.67 10.46 47.14
N PRO A 126 -9.29 11.23 48.05
CA PRO A 126 -9.50 10.76 49.42
C PRO A 126 -10.42 9.54 49.40
N PRO A 127 -10.14 8.47 50.19
CA PRO A 127 -11.03 7.33 50.25
C PRO A 127 -12.36 7.75 50.87
N ALA A 128 -13.43 7.70 50.09
CA ALA A 128 -14.79 7.77 50.60
C ALA A 128 -15.00 6.60 51.57
N ALA A 129 -15.39 6.93 52.80
CA ALA A 129 -15.73 5.99 53.84
C ALA A 129 -16.78 4.98 53.33
N GLY A 130 -16.47 3.69 53.50
CA GLY A 130 -17.42 2.61 53.23
C GLY A 130 -18.58 2.63 54.25
N PRO A 131 -19.73 2.01 53.92
CA PRO A 131 -20.85 1.96 54.82
C PRO A 131 -20.71 0.80 55.82
N SER A 132 -20.78 1.10 57.12
CA SER A 132 -21.37 0.28 58.18
C SER A 132 -21.70 1.17 59.37
#